data_AF-A0A812JFT7-F1
#
_entry.id   AF-A0A812JFT7-F1
#
_cell.length_a   1.000
_cell.length_b   1.000
_cell.length_c   1.000
_cell.angle_alpha   90.00
_cell.angle_beta   90.00
_cell.angle_gamma   90.00
#
_symmetry.space_group_name_H-M   'P 1'
#
loop_
_entity.id
_entity.type
_entity.pdbx_description
1 polymer ?
#
loop_
_entity_poly.entity_id
_entity_poly.type
_entity_poly.pdbx_seq_one_letter_code
_entity_poly.pdbx_strand_id
1 'polypeptide(L)'
;MPKTGRFSCTTCNPARNGLATPTPLASSLFSVHATSGCSSKTASGELVLFHGTAPPAALAICRSDFRISLAGDSTGTLYGRGTYFAESITKADEYAKAADGEYAMLLVRALGGRVRYCDEVEPDAEDLTRSCIEGPYDCVLGDRKKCRGTYREFVFFDTENLYPEYIVIYTRSY
;
A
#
# COMPACT_ATOMS: atom_id res chain seq x y z
N MET A 1 14.85 14.43 -3.26
CA MET A 1 14.06 15.50 -3.92
C MET A 1 12.60 15.07 -3.91
N PRO A 2 11.67 15.83 -3.31
CA PRO A 2 10.24 15.54 -3.47
C PRO A 2 9.86 15.79 -4.95
N LYS A 3 9.29 14.78 -5.60
CA LYS A 3 8.85 14.88 -6.99
C LYS A 3 7.55 15.69 -7.03
N THR A 4 7.56 16.86 -7.66
CA THR A 4 6.35 17.63 -7.94
C THR A 4 5.60 16.98 -9.10
N GLY A 5 4.28 16.94 -9.04
CA GLY A 5 3.43 16.28 -10.05
C GLY A 5 2.00 16.80 -9.97
N ARG A 6 1.22 16.56 -11.03
CA ARG A 6 -0.23 16.78 -10.98
C ARG A 6 -0.86 15.54 -10.38
N PHE A 7 -1.61 15.70 -9.31
CA PHE A 7 -2.28 14.62 -8.60
C PHE A 7 -3.78 14.75 -8.75
N SER A 8 -4.46 13.63 -8.99
CA SER A 8 -5.90 13.45 -8.85
C SER A 8 -6.14 12.35 -7.83
N CYS A 9 -7.09 12.55 -6.93
CA CYS A 9 -7.45 11.57 -5.90
C CYS A 9 -8.94 11.28 -5.99
N THR A 10 -9.33 10.02 -5.92
CA THR A 10 -10.74 9.61 -5.90
C THR A 10 -10.92 8.46 -4.92
N THR A 11 -12.01 8.47 -4.17
CA THR A 11 -12.36 7.36 -3.25
C THR A 11 -12.52 6.08 -4.05
N CYS A 12 -11.90 4.98 -3.60
CA CYS A 12 -12.05 3.66 -4.21
C CYS A 12 -13.51 3.19 -4.18
N ASN A 13 -14.29 3.57 -3.17
CA ASN A 13 -15.66 3.11 -3.04
C ASN A 13 -16.56 4.07 -2.23
N PRO A 14 -17.48 4.83 -2.87
CA PRO A 14 -18.53 5.57 -2.14
C PRO A 14 -19.75 4.70 -1.77
N ALA A 15 -19.84 3.43 -2.22
CA ALA A 15 -21.08 2.66 -2.17
C ALA A 15 -20.87 1.19 -1.74
N ARG A 16 -20.76 0.95 -0.43
CA ARG A 16 -21.25 -0.30 0.19
C ARG A 16 -22.77 -0.30 0.41
N ASN A 17 -23.45 0.81 0.13
CA ASN A 17 -24.90 0.89 -0.03
C ASN A 17 -25.20 1.41 -1.44
N GLY A 18 -26.01 0.69 -2.20
CA GLY A 18 -26.19 0.88 -3.63
C GLY A 18 -26.42 2.33 -4.09
N LEU A 19 -25.91 2.59 -5.30
CA LEU A 19 -26.08 3.79 -6.13
C LEU A 19 -25.24 5.00 -5.72
N ALA A 20 -23.98 5.03 -6.16
CA ALA A 20 -23.29 6.30 -6.42
C ALA A 20 -22.30 6.12 -7.58
N THR A 21 -22.56 6.82 -8.69
CA THR A 21 -21.53 7.16 -9.68
C THR A 21 -20.36 7.84 -8.98
N PRO A 22 -19.11 7.70 -9.45
CA PRO A 22 -17.97 8.38 -8.85
C PRO A 22 -18.23 9.88 -8.85
N THR A 23 -18.53 10.42 -7.67
CA THR A 23 -18.63 11.86 -7.48
C THR A 23 -17.19 12.37 -7.52
N PRO A 24 -16.80 13.24 -8.46
CA PRO A 24 -15.54 13.94 -8.35
C PRO A 24 -15.65 14.76 -7.06
N LEU A 25 -14.93 14.33 -6.01
CA LEU A 25 -14.59 15.27 -4.96
C LEU A 25 -13.88 16.42 -5.66
N ALA A 26 -14.31 17.64 -5.32
CA ALA A 26 -13.79 18.87 -5.88
C ALA A 26 -12.28 18.74 -6.11
N SER A 27 -11.78 19.35 -7.18
CA SER A 27 -10.36 19.57 -7.44
C SER A 27 -9.76 20.49 -6.36
N SER A 28 -9.91 20.15 -5.08
CA SER A 28 -9.07 20.62 -4.02
C SER A 28 -7.72 19.99 -4.30
N LEU A 29 -6.77 20.85 -4.67
CA LEU A 29 -5.35 20.54 -4.58
C LEU A 29 -5.08 20.13 -3.12
N PHE A 30 -5.26 18.86 -2.80
CA PHE A 30 -4.60 18.30 -1.63
C PHE A 30 -3.13 18.31 -2.00
N SER A 31 -2.42 19.31 -1.50
CA SER A 31 -0.98 19.21 -1.35
C SER A 31 -0.76 18.04 -0.39
N VAL A 32 -0.58 16.85 -0.95
CA VAL A 32 0.07 15.77 -0.23
C VAL A 32 1.49 16.28 -0.02
N HIS A 33 1.67 17.01 1.08
CA HIS A 33 3.01 17.20 1.63
C HIS A 33 3.50 15.78 1.91
N ALA A 34 4.34 15.27 1.02
CA ALA A 34 5.13 14.07 1.24
C ALA A 34 6.12 14.38 2.36
N THR A 35 5.62 14.55 3.58
CA THR A 35 6.45 14.50 4.76
C THR A 35 6.98 13.08 4.83
N SER A 36 8.31 12.99 4.83
CA SER A 36 9.03 11.74 4.99
C SER A 36 8.60 11.05 6.28
N GLY A 37 7.69 10.09 6.17
CA GLY A 37 7.19 9.27 7.28
C GLY A 37 5.84 9.71 7.81
N CYS A 38 4.76 9.26 7.17
CA CYS A 38 3.43 9.25 7.77
C CYS A 38 2.89 7.82 7.79
N SER A 39 3.44 6.99 8.68
CA SER A 39 2.65 5.90 9.24
C SER A 39 2.15 6.40 10.58
N SER A 40 1.08 7.21 10.54
CA SER A 40 0.39 7.56 11.77
C SER A 40 -0.34 6.31 12.25
N LYS A 41 0.24 5.60 13.22
CA LYS A 41 -0.50 4.59 13.97
C LYS A 41 -1.63 5.33 14.67
N THR A 42 -2.85 5.15 14.19
CA THR A 42 -4.01 5.78 14.85
C THR A 42 -4.25 5.09 16.19
N ALA A 43 -5.03 5.72 17.08
CA ALA A 43 -5.32 5.18 18.41
C ALA A 43 -5.91 3.75 18.39
N SER A 44 -6.43 3.29 17.24
CA SER A 44 -7.05 1.98 16.99
C SER A 44 -6.09 0.91 16.45
N GLY A 45 -4.79 1.19 16.26
CA GLY A 45 -3.85 0.23 15.68
C GLY A 45 -3.96 0.08 14.16
N GLU A 46 -4.66 1.02 13.52
CA GLU A 46 -4.77 1.12 12.07
C GLU A 46 -3.56 1.87 11.48
N LEU A 47 -3.17 1.42 10.29
CA LEU A 47 -2.03 1.91 9.53
C LEU A 47 -2.54 2.53 8.23
N VAL A 48 -1.96 3.68 7.86
CA VAL A 48 -2.13 4.25 6.52
C VAL A 48 -0.91 3.91 5.69
N LEU A 49 -1.10 3.17 4.61
CA LEU A 49 -0.04 2.60 3.79
C LEU A 49 -0.29 2.85 2.30
N PHE A 50 0.77 2.74 1.49
CA PHE A 50 0.73 2.98 0.06
C PHE A 50 0.96 1.70 -0.75
N HIS A 51 0.20 1.51 -1.81
CA HIS A 51 0.40 0.41 -2.76
C HIS A 51 0.52 0.93 -4.19
N GLY A 52 1.74 1.02 -4.72
CA GLY A 52 1.98 1.43 -6.11
C GLY A 52 1.65 0.32 -7.09
N THR A 53 0.93 0.64 -8.16
CA THR A 53 0.53 -0.34 -9.18
C THR A 53 0.25 0.35 -10.53
N ALA A 54 -0.28 -0.37 -11.51
CA ALA A 54 -0.76 0.23 -12.76
C ALA A 54 -2.18 0.81 -12.57
N PRO A 55 -2.56 1.91 -13.25
CA PRO A 55 -3.91 2.46 -13.14
C PRO A 55 -5.07 1.45 -13.35
N PRO A 56 -5.03 0.55 -14.36
CA PRO A 56 -6.07 -0.48 -14.50
C PRO A 56 -6.12 -1.45 -13.32
N ALA A 57 -4.97 -1.78 -12.72
CA ALA A 57 -4.89 -2.66 -11.56
C ALA A 57 -5.40 -1.97 -10.28
N ALA A 58 -5.10 -0.69 -10.08
CA ALA A 58 -5.66 0.10 -8.97
C ALA A 58 -7.20 0.13 -9.02
N LEU A 59 -7.76 0.38 -10.21
CA LEU A 59 -9.21 0.34 -10.44
C LEU A 59 -9.80 -1.05 -10.18
N ALA A 60 -9.11 -2.12 -10.58
CA ALA A 60 -9.55 -3.48 -10.33
C ALA A 60 -9.56 -3.81 -8.82
N ILE A 61 -8.54 -3.39 -8.08
CA ILE A 61 -8.46 -3.59 -6.62
C ILE A 61 -9.61 -2.86 -5.92
N CYS A 62 -9.94 -1.62 -6.28
CA CYS A 62 -11.08 -0.95 -5.66
C CYS A 62 -12.44 -1.65 -5.94
N ARG A 63 -12.54 -2.41 -7.05
CA ARG A 63 -13.77 -3.12 -7.42
C ARG A 63 -13.88 -4.51 -6.79
N SER A 64 -12.78 -5.24 -6.69
CA SER A 64 -12.77 -6.66 -6.32
C SER A 64 -11.81 -7.01 -5.18
N ASP A 65 -11.35 -6.01 -4.44
CA ASP A 65 -10.35 -6.11 -3.39
C ASP A 65 -8.97 -6.60 -3.89
N PHE A 66 -8.00 -6.65 -2.98
CA PHE A 66 -6.73 -7.32 -3.20
C PHE A 66 -6.94 -8.83 -3.40
N ARG A 67 -6.04 -9.46 -4.16
CA ARG A 67 -6.05 -10.91 -4.35
C ARG A 67 -4.68 -11.46 -3.96
N ILE A 68 -4.63 -12.16 -2.83
CA ILE A 68 -3.41 -12.82 -2.36
C ILE A 68 -2.90 -13.85 -3.39
N SER A 69 -3.78 -14.44 -4.20
CA SER A 69 -3.36 -15.34 -5.28
C SER A 69 -2.44 -14.69 -6.32
N LEU A 70 -2.49 -13.36 -6.45
CA LEU A 70 -1.60 -12.56 -7.32
C LEU A 70 -0.38 -12.01 -6.56
N ALA A 71 -0.26 -12.28 -5.26
CA ALA A 71 0.86 -11.85 -4.45
C ALA A 71 2.16 -12.54 -4.90
N GLY A 72 3.19 -11.73 -5.15
CA GLY A 72 4.50 -12.19 -5.60
C GLY A 72 4.68 -12.28 -7.12
N ASP A 73 3.62 -12.10 -7.92
CA ASP A 73 3.71 -12.21 -9.40
C ASP A 73 4.42 -11.01 -10.04
N SER A 74 4.39 -9.85 -9.38
CA SER A 74 4.95 -8.61 -9.94
C SER A 74 6.14 -8.02 -9.18
N THR A 75 6.30 -8.29 -7.87
CA THR A 75 7.39 -7.80 -7.01
C THR A 75 7.30 -8.37 -5.59
N GLY A 76 8.47 -8.62 -4.97
CA GLY A 76 8.63 -8.81 -3.52
C GLY A 76 8.09 -10.13 -2.96
N THR A 77 8.94 -11.14 -2.78
CA THR A 77 8.63 -12.38 -2.03
C THR A 77 9.51 -12.55 -0.80
N LEU A 78 10.33 -11.54 -0.50
CA LEU A 78 11.37 -11.61 0.54
C LEU A 78 10.81 -11.94 1.93
N TYR A 79 9.65 -11.39 2.29
CA TYR A 79 8.98 -11.64 3.56
C TYR A 79 7.83 -12.65 3.44
N GLY A 80 7.76 -13.38 2.31
CA GLY A 80 6.67 -14.30 2.01
C GLY A 80 5.74 -13.82 0.89
N ARG A 81 4.81 -14.69 0.50
CA ARG A 81 3.79 -14.43 -0.53
C ARG A 81 2.57 -13.76 0.10
N GLY A 82 2.68 -12.45 0.29
CA GLY A 82 1.60 -11.61 0.80
C GLY A 82 1.46 -10.34 -0.01
N THR A 83 0.49 -9.50 0.36
CA THR A 83 0.30 -8.18 -0.26
C THR A 83 1.22 -7.18 0.40
N TYR A 84 2.08 -6.53 -0.40
CA TYR A 84 3.08 -5.58 0.08
C TYR A 84 2.57 -4.16 0.02
N PHE A 85 2.87 -3.42 1.08
CA PHE A 85 2.54 -2.01 1.21
C PHE A 85 3.76 -1.24 1.70
N ALA A 86 3.96 -0.06 1.14
CA ALA A 86 5.03 0.83 1.54
C ALA A 86 4.54 1.80 2.61
N GLU A 87 5.42 2.08 3.57
CA GLU A 87 5.21 3.19 4.50
C GLU A 87 5.42 4.56 3.85
N SER A 88 6.27 4.60 2.81
CA SER A 88 6.64 5.81 2.10
C SER A 88 6.03 5.84 0.71
N ILE A 89 5.47 6.98 0.34
CA ILE A 89 5.01 7.24 -1.02
C ILE A 89 6.12 7.06 -2.06
N THR A 90 7.38 7.38 -1.71
CA THR A 90 8.53 7.22 -2.62
C THR A 90 8.78 5.74 -2.93
N LYS A 91 8.64 4.87 -1.94
CA LYS A 91 8.78 3.42 -2.13
C LYS A 91 7.60 2.85 -2.92
N ALA A 92 6.38 3.31 -2.67
CA ALA A 92 5.24 2.94 -3.50
C ALA A 92 5.43 3.37 -4.96
N ASP A 93 5.97 4.57 -5.22
CA ASP A 93 6.26 5.04 -6.57
C ASP A 93 7.26 4.14 -7.31
N GLU A 94 8.21 3.47 -6.63
CA GLU A 94 9.09 2.48 -7.27
C GLU A 94 8.32 1.29 -7.88
N TYR A 95 7.17 0.94 -7.32
CA TYR A 95 6.30 -0.14 -7.82
C TYR A 95 5.23 0.35 -8.80
N ALA A 96 4.96 1.65 -8.87
CA ALA A 96 3.96 2.21 -9.76
C ALA A 96 4.37 2.03 -11.24
N LYS A 97 3.44 1.50 -12.03
CA LYS A 97 3.63 1.26 -13.47
C LYS A 97 2.77 2.24 -14.26
N ALA A 98 3.34 2.80 -15.32
CA ALA A 98 2.61 3.75 -16.16
C ALA A 98 1.55 3.02 -17.00
N ALA A 99 0.40 3.66 -17.19
CA ALA A 99 -0.54 3.39 -18.28
C ALA A 99 -0.91 4.74 -18.90
N ASP A 100 -0.73 4.88 -20.21
CA ASP A 100 -1.04 6.12 -20.95
C ASP A 100 -0.39 7.40 -20.37
N GLY A 101 0.83 7.26 -19.82
CA GLY A 101 1.59 8.38 -19.23
C GLY A 101 1.20 8.72 -17.78
N GLU A 102 0.20 8.05 -17.23
CA GLU A 102 -0.23 8.21 -15.84
C GLU A 102 0.22 7.02 -14.97
N TYR A 103 0.46 7.31 -13.70
CA TYR A 103 0.79 6.35 -12.66
C TYR A 103 -0.33 6.29 -11.64
N ALA A 104 -0.44 5.16 -10.95
CA ALA A 104 -1.40 4.99 -9.88
C ALA A 104 -0.78 4.40 -8.62
N MET A 105 -1.33 4.80 -7.49
CA MET A 105 -1.15 4.10 -6.24
C MET A 105 -2.42 4.16 -5.41
N LEU A 106 -2.58 3.18 -4.53
CA LEU A 106 -3.67 3.15 -3.56
C LEU A 106 -3.19 3.69 -2.22
N LEU A 107 -4.03 4.50 -1.57
CA LEU A 107 -3.94 4.78 -0.14
C LEU A 107 -4.83 3.77 0.58
N VAL A 108 -4.22 2.97 1.44
CA VAL A 108 -4.86 1.82 2.07
C VAL A 108 -4.87 2.03 3.58
N ARG A 109 -6.04 1.90 4.17
CA ARG A 109 -6.22 1.76 5.61
C ARG A 109 -6.13 0.29 5.95
N ALA A 110 -5.14 -0.08 6.76
CA ALA A 110 -4.87 -1.46 7.11
C ALA A 110 -4.97 -1.69 8.61
N LEU A 111 -5.59 -2.79 9.02
CA LEU A 111 -5.63 -3.23 10.42
C LEU A 111 -4.30 -3.92 10.75
N GLY A 112 -3.35 -3.18 11.30
CA GLY A 112 -1.99 -3.68 11.53
C GLY A 112 -1.88 -4.71 12.66
N GLY A 113 -2.83 -4.70 13.61
CA GLY A 113 -2.89 -5.64 14.72
C GLY A 113 -1.55 -5.82 15.44
N ARG A 114 -1.15 -7.08 15.63
CA ARG A 114 0.14 -7.52 16.15
C ARG A 114 1.13 -7.66 14.99
N VAL A 115 2.12 -6.78 14.98
CA VAL A 115 3.11 -6.70 13.90
C VAL A 115 4.32 -7.60 14.20
N ARG A 116 4.65 -8.54 13.31
CA ARG A 116 5.91 -9.28 13.32
C ARG A 116 7.02 -8.38 12.77
N TYR A 117 7.81 -7.81 13.67
CA TYR A 117 8.97 -6.98 13.28
C TYR A 117 10.10 -7.84 12.70
N CYS A 118 10.69 -7.41 11.59
CA CYS A 118 11.80 -8.08 10.94
C CYS A 118 12.81 -7.06 10.37
N ASP A 119 13.99 -6.98 10.96
CA ASP A 119 15.14 -6.20 10.47
C ASP A 119 16.29 -7.09 9.95
N GLU A 120 16.01 -8.36 9.72
CA GLU A 120 16.97 -9.28 9.14
C GLU A 120 17.27 -8.92 7.68
N VAL A 121 18.53 -9.12 7.30
CA VAL A 121 19.01 -8.86 5.94
C VAL A 121 18.48 -9.93 4.97
N GLU A 122 18.54 -11.19 5.40
CA GLU A 122 18.08 -12.40 4.72
C GLU A 122 17.04 -13.08 5.63
N PRO A 123 15.79 -12.61 5.63
CA PRO A 123 14.75 -13.16 6.48
C PRO A 123 14.28 -14.54 6.02
N ASP A 124 13.82 -15.34 6.98
CA ASP A 124 13.09 -16.58 6.70
C ASP A 124 11.64 -16.26 6.32
N ALA A 125 11.36 -16.25 5.02
CA ALA A 125 10.04 -15.94 4.47
C ALA A 125 8.95 -16.94 4.92
N GLU A 126 9.31 -18.21 5.11
CA GLU A 126 8.35 -19.25 5.53
C GLU A 126 8.00 -19.08 7.00
N ASP A 127 8.98 -18.82 7.87
CA ASP A 127 8.72 -18.53 9.28
C ASP A 127 7.86 -17.28 9.45
N LEU A 128 8.19 -16.20 8.73
CA LEU A 128 7.41 -14.97 8.76
C LEU A 128 5.95 -15.20 8.34
N THR A 129 5.75 -15.90 7.22
CA THR A 129 4.41 -16.23 6.73
C THR A 129 3.65 -17.08 7.75
N ARG A 130 4.25 -18.17 8.26
CA ARG A 130 3.65 -19.05 9.26
C ARG A 130 3.30 -18.31 10.54
N SER A 131 4.17 -17.39 10.99
CA SER A 131 3.93 -16.60 12.20
C SER A 131 2.70 -15.68 12.11
N CYS A 132 2.26 -15.37 10.89
CA CYS A 132 1.03 -14.62 10.64
C CYS A 132 -0.20 -15.50 10.39
N ILE A 133 -0.04 -16.64 9.71
CA ILE A 133 -1.16 -17.53 9.38
C ILE A 133 -1.58 -18.38 10.59
N GLU A 134 -0.60 -18.95 11.29
CA GLU A 134 -0.81 -19.88 12.41
C GLU A 134 -0.45 -19.26 13.76
N GLY A 135 0.35 -18.19 13.71
CA GLY A 135 0.88 -17.53 14.88
C GLY A 135 0.03 -16.33 15.35
N PRO A 136 0.58 -15.55 16.29
CA PRO A 136 -0.13 -14.43 16.89
C PRO A 136 0.00 -13.14 16.08
N TYR A 137 0.61 -13.12 14.90
CA TYR A 137 0.83 -11.87 14.18
C TYR A 137 -0.21 -11.66 13.08
N ASP A 138 -0.57 -10.40 12.83
CA ASP A 138 -1.56 -10.05 11.81
C ASP A 138 -0.88 -9.55 10.52
N CYS A 139 0.35 -9.03 10.64
CA CYS A 139 1.18 -8.65 9.49
C CYS A 139 2.69 -8.66 9.85
N VAL A 140 3.54 -8.57 8.83
CA VAL A 140 4.99 -8.41 8.98
C VAL A 140 5.37 -6.96 8.69
N LEU A 141 6.29 -6.40 9.50
CA LEU A 141 6.99 -5.16 9.20
C LEU A 141 8.45 -5.48 8.84
N GLY A 142 8.77 -5.35 7.56
CA GLY A 142 10.13 -5.40 7.06
C GLY A 142 10.84 -4.07 7.23
N ASP A 143 11.75 -3.96 8.19
CA ASP A 143 12.49 -2.73 8.50
C ASP A 143 13.83 -2.66 7.76
N ARG A 144 13.77 -2.55 6.43
CA ARG A 144 14.98 -2.39 5.61
C ARG A 144 15.63 -1.03 5.74
N LYS A 145 14.92 -0.06 6.31
CA LYS A 145 15.53 1.20 6.73
C LYS A 145 16.64 0.95 7.74
N LYS A 146 16.44 0.05 8.70
CA LYS A 146 17.45 -0.31 9.69
C LYS A 146 18.60 -1.15 9.10
N CYS A 147 18.29 -2.20 8.32
CA CYS A 147 19.33 -3.15 7.89
C CYS A 147 20.03 -2.81 6.56
N ARG A 148 19.41 -2.00 5.71
CA ARG A 148 19.94 -1.63 4.38
C ARG A 148 19.85 -0.12 4.08
N GLY A 149 19.32 0.70 4.97
CA GLY A 149 19.16 2.14 4.75
C GLY A 149 18.07 2.48 3.72
N THR A 150 17.17 1.55 3.39
CA THR A 150 16.10 1.76 2.40
C THR A 150 14.76 2.05 3.08
N TYR A 151 13.67 1.45 2.62
CA TYR A 151 12.31 1.75 3.03
C TYR A 151 11.72 0.64 3.87
N ARG A 152 10.74 0.98 4.70
CA ARG A 152 9.94 0.00 5.44
C ARG A 152 8.74 -0.44 4.61
N GLU A 153 8.45 -1.72 4.66
CA GLU A 153 7.34 -2.36 3.96
C GLU A 153 6.55 -3.22 4.94
N PHE A 154 5.23 -3.20 4.80
CA PHE A 154 4.33 -4.09 5.51
C PHE A 154 3.83 -5.18 4.58
N VAL A 155 3.71 -6.39 5.10
CA VAL A 155 3.21 -7.55 4.35
C VAL A 155 2.02 -8.16 5.09
N PHE A 156 0.90 -8.24 4.38
CA PHE A 156 -0.34 -8.83 4.87
C PHE A 156 -0.63 -10.12 4.12
N PHE A 157 -1.07 -11.14 4.86
CA PHE A 157 -1.42 -12.46 4.32
C PHE A 157 -2.94 -12.72 4.33
N ASP A 158 -3.71 -11.73 4.76
CA ASP A 158 -5.17 -11.72 4.74
C ASP A 158 -5.66 -10.38 4.17
N THR A 159 -6.60 -10.44 3.23
CA THR A 159 -7.20 -9.26 2.59
C THR A 159 -8.25 -8.59 3.46
N GLU A 160 -8.85 -9.29 4.43
CA GLU A 160 -9.87 -8.72 5.30
C GLU A 160 -9.33 -7.58 6.18
N ASN A 161 -8.01 -7.53 6.37
CA ASN A 161 -7.31 -6.46 7.08
C ASN A 161 -7.07 -5.20 6.24
N LEU A 162 -7.50 -5.18 4.98
CA LEU A 162 -7.13 -4.14 4.01
C LEU A 162 -8.36 -3.42 3.49
N TYR A 163 -8.35 -2.09 3.61
CA TYR A 163 -9.36 -1.22 3.02
C TYR A 163 -8.69 -0.23 2.06
N PRO A 164 -8.72 -0.47 0.74
CA PRO A 164 -8.25 0.52 -0.23
C PRO A 164 -9.23 1.69 -0.22
N GLU A 165 -8.81 2.82 0.37
CA GLU A 165 -9.69 3.96 0.62
C GLU A 165 -9.69 4.94 -0.55
N TYR A 166 -8.51 5.20 -1.14
CA TYR A 166 -8.34 6.12 -2.25
C TYR A 166 -7.44 5.57 -3.34
N ILE A 167 -7.73 5.97 -4.59
CA ILE A 167 -6.79 5.92 -5.70
C ILE A 167 -6.18 7.29 -5.88
N VAL A 168 -4.86 7.35 -5.97
CA VAL A 168 -4.10 8.52 -6.38
C VAL A 168 -3.56 8.28 -7.79
N ILE A 169 -4.05 9.06 -8.76
CA ILE A 169 -3.55 9.10 -10.13
C ILE A 169 -2.62 10.29 -10.27
N TYR A 170 -1.44 10.10 -10.86
CA TYR A 170 -0.45 11.16 -10.97
C TYR A 170 0.47 10.99 -12.18
N THR A 171 1.12 12.09 -12.56
CA THR A 171 2.22 12.11 -13.52
C THR A 171 3.52 12.45 -12.82
N ARG A 172 4.65 11.93 -13.33
CA ARG A 172 5.99 12.26 -12.82
C ARG A 172 6.51 13.50 -13.57
N SER A 173 6.98 14.50 -12.83
CA SER A 173 7.84 15.55 -13.40
C SER A 173 9.29 15.11 -13.32
N TYR A 174 10.03 15.30 -14.41
CA TYR A 174 11.47 15.05 -14.50
C TYR A 174 12.23 16.36 -14.63
#